data_AF-A0A4S8QCQ4-F1
#
_entry.id   AF-A0A4S8QCQ4-F1
#
_cell.length_a   1.000
_cell.length_b   1.000
_cell.length_c   1.000
_cell.angle_alpha   90.00
_cell.angle_beta   90.00
_cell.angle_gamma   90.00
#
_symmetry.space_group_name_H-M   'P 1'
#
loop_
_entity.id
_entity.type
_entity.pdbx_description
1 polymer ?
#
loop_
_entity_poly.entity_id
_entity_poly.type
_entity_poly.pdbx_seq_one_letter_code
_entity_poly.pdbx_strand_id
1 'polypeptide(L)'
;MDIPNREEVAAQWNRVINREITREEAHVWAKPWVEERDDEIADPMVRSALLRLHGFDMIYVDDERRVVRHGGDGPYVHASASIAAAFGQWKAKCRHMPS
;
A
#
# COMPACT_ATOMS: atom_id res chain seq x y z
N MET A 1 -5.83 -16.85 7.10
CA MET A 1 -4.65 -15.97 7.04
C MET A 1 -4.86 -14.91 8.11
N ASP A 2 -3.89 -14.71 8.98
CA ASP A 2 -4.03 -13.76 10.09
C ASP A 2 -3.93 -12.32 9.60
N ILE A 3 -4.35 -11.35 10.41
CA ILE A 3 -4.20 -9.92 10.09
C ILE A 3 -2.72 -9.55 10.27
N PRO A 4 -2.05 -8.96 9.26
CA PRO A 4 -0.65 -8.61 9.34
C PRO A 4 -0.38 -7.61 10.45
N ASN A 5 0.73 -7.77 11.14
CA ASN A 5 1.20 -6.78 12.09
C ASN A 5 1.97 -5.64 11.39
N ARG A 6 2.44 -4.66 12.18
CA ARG A 6 3.21 -3.51 11.67
C ARG A 6 4.52 -3.92 11.00
N GLU A 7 5.20 -4.94 11.48
CA GLU A 7 6.47 -5.41 10.91
C GLU A 7 6.25 -6.04 9.54
N GLU A 8 5.20 -6.84 9.39
CA GLU A 8 4.85 -7.52 8.14
C GLU A 8 4.46 -6.53 7.03
N VAL A 9 3.59 -5.56 7.34
CA VAL A 9 3.24 -4.50 6.36
C VAL A 9 4.46 -3.63 6.03
N ALA A 10 5.36 -3.39 6.98
CA ALA A 10 6.59 -2.63 6.75
C ALA A 10 7.57 -3.40 5.86
N ALA A 11 7.68 -4.71 6.05
CA ALA A 11 8.49 -5.58 5.22
C ALA A 11 7.98 -5.55 3.78
N GLN A 12 6.67 -5.72 3.56
CA GLN A 12 6.11 -5.66 2.20
C GLN A 12 6.30 -4.32 1.52
N TRP A 13 6.11 -3.22 2.25
CA TRP A 13 6.35 -1.88 1.69
C TRP A 13 7.82 -1.66 1.31
N ASN A 14 8.77 -2.14 2.13
CA ASN A 14 10.19 -2.11 1.77
C ASN A 14 10.47 -2.91 0.49
N ARG A 15 9.88 -4.09 0.32
CA ARG A 15 10.04 -4.91 -0.89
C ARG A 15 9.57 -4.18 -2.15
N VAL A 16 8.48 -3.41 -2.07
CA VAL A 16 8.04 -2.52 -3.17
C VAL A 16 9.08 -1.43 -3.45
N ILE A 17 9.59 -0.76 -2.42
CA ILE A 17 10.59 0.33 -2.57
C ILE A 17 11.88 -0.19 -3.22
N ASN A 18 12.33 -1.36 -2.79
CA ASN A 18 13.53 -2.02 -3.30
C ASN A 18 13.31 -2.71 -4.65
N ARG A 19 12.07 -2.69 -5.19
CA ARG A 19 11.67 -3.37 -6.43
C ARG A 19 11.90 -4.88 -6.39
N GLU A 20 11.82 -5.47 -5.20
CA GLU A 20 11.86 -6.93 -5.00
C GLU A 20 10.51 -7.58 -5.31
N ILE A 21 9.43 -6.80 -5.24
CA ILE A 21 8.11 -7.14 -5.76
C ILE A 21 7.56 -5.98 -6.58
N THR A 22 6.65 -6.29 -7.49
CA THR A 22 5.90 -5.30 -8.25
C THR A 22 4.81 -4.66 -7.38
N ARG A 23 4.19 -3.62 -7.91
CA ARG A 23 3.10 -2.94 -7.22
C ARG A 23 1.83 -3.77 -7.25
N GLU A 24 1.63 -4.51 -8.34
CA GLU A 24 0.55 -5.46 -8.56
C GLU A 24 0.66 -6.64 -7.57
N GLU A 25 1.86 -7.15 -7.32
CA GLU A 25 2.09 -8.19 -6.30
C GLU A 25 1.77 -7.67 -4.89
N ALA A 26 2.11 -6.42 -4.58
CA ALA A 26 1.73 -5.79 -3.32
C ALA A 26 0.21 -5.57 -3.20
N HIS A 27 -0.46 -5.20 -4.30
CA HIS A 27 -1.92 -5.12 -4.38
C HIS A 27 -2.56 -6.48 -4.08
N VAL A 28 -2.15 -7.52 -4.80
CA VAL A 28 -2.67 -8.89 -4.61
C VAL A 28 -2.45 -9.37 -3.18
N TRP A 29 -1.30 -9.06 -2.59
CA TRP A 29 -1.04 -9.37 -1.20
C TRP A 29 -2.00 -8.65 -0.25
N ALA A 30 -2.16 -7.33 -0.38
CA ALA A 30 -2.98 -6.52 0.53
C ALA A 30 -4.50 -6.74 0.37
N LYS A 31 -4.93 -7.19 -0.82
CA LYS A 31 -6.33 -7.30 -1.25
C LYS A 31 -7.27 -8.01 -0.25
N PRO A 32 -6.95 -9.19 0.30
CA PRO A 32 -7.90 -9.91 1.17
C PRO A 32 -8.27 -9.13 2.43
N TRP A 33 -7.35 -8.31 2.95
CA TRP A 33 -7.63 -7.52 4.15
C TRP A 33 -8.33 -6.20 3.84
N VAL A 34 -8.05 -5.59 2.69
CA VAL A 34 -8.65 -4.31 2.31
C VAL A 34 -10.07 -4.48 1.75
N GLU A 35 -10.33 -5.54 0.99
CA GLU A 35 -11.61 -5.71 0.29
C GLU A 35 -12.62 -6.56 1.07
N GLU A 36 -12.16 -7.46 1.94
CA GLU A 36 -13.04 -8.45 2.59
C GLU A 36 -13.07 -8.34 4.12
N ARG A 37 -12.02 -7.79 4.75
CA ARG A 37 -11.81 -7.87 6.22
C ARG A 37 -11.32 -6.56 6.84
N ASP A 38 -11.62 -5.43 6.21
CA ASP A 38 -11.09 -4.13 6.60
C ASP A 38 -11.58 -3.70 8.00
N ASP A 39 -12.77 -4.15 8.38
CA ASP A 39 -13.40 -3.92 9.68
C ASP A 39 -12.77 -4.74 10.82
N GLU A 40 -12.05 -5.82 10.51
CA GLU A 40 -11.34 -6.63 11.50
C GLU A 40 -9.98 -6.03 11.90
N ILE A 41 -9.48 -5.04 11.15
CA ILE A 41 -8.14 -4.46 11.35
C ILE A 41 -8.17 -3.40 12.47
N ALA A 42 -7.94 -3.85 13.70
CA ALA A 42 -7.96 -2.99 14.89
C ALA A 42 -6.87 -1.92 14.91
N ASP A 43 -5.66 -2.22 14.43
CA ASP A 43 -4.55 -1.27 14.43
C ASP A 43 -4.67 -0.30 13.25
N PRO A 44 -4.93 1.00 13.49
CA PRO A 44 -5.11 1.97 12.43
C PRO A 44 -3.84 2.15 11.58
N MET A 45 -2.66 1.87 12.12
CA MET A 45 -1.41 1.95 11.37
C MET A 45 -1.25 0.78 10.40
N VAL A 46 -1.67 -0.43 10.80
CA VAL A 46 -1.73 -1.60 9.91
C VAL A 46 -2.72 -1.33 8.79
N ARG A 47 -3.96 -0.91 9.12
CA ARG A 47 -5.00 -0.58 8.14
C ARG A 47 -4.52 0.46 7.12
N SER A 48 -3.90 1.52 7.61
CA SER A 48 -3.33 2.61 6.80
C SER A 48 -2.19 2.16 5.88
N ALA A 49 -1.40 1.16 6.28
CA ALA A 49 -0.37 0.57 5.41
C ALA A 49 -0.98 -0.34 4.33
N LEU A 50 -1.94 -1.19 4.71
CA LEU A 50 -2.61 -2.10 3.79
C LEU A 50 -3.35 -1.35 2.68
N LEU A 51 -4.08 -0.29 3.02
CA LEU A 51 -4.74 0.59 2.03
C LEU A 51 -3.75 1.20 1.04
N ARG A 52 -2.53 1.55 1.48
CA ARG A 52 -1.50 2.09 0.59
C ARG A 52 -0.90 1.03 -0.31
N LEU A 53 -0.57 -0.14 0.23
CA LEU A 53 -0.04 -1.26 -0.54
C LEU A 53 -1.04 -1.73 -1.59
N HIS A 54 -2.33 -1.75 -1.24
CA HIS A 54 -3.44 -2.04 -2.16
C HIS A 54 -3.55 -1.02 -3.30
N GLY A 55 -3.25 0.26 -3.06
CA GLY A 55 -3.40 1.34 -4.04
C GLY A 55 -2.15 1.73 -4.84
N PHE A 56 -0.97 1.15 -4.59
CA PHE A 56 0.25 1.57 -5.31
C PHE A 56 0.28 1.21 -6.79
N ASP A 57 -0.46 0.18 -7.19
CA ASP A 57 -0.60 -0.26 -8.58
C ASP A 57 -1.64 0.54 -9.37
N MET A 58 -2.27 1.55 -8.74
CA MET A 58 -3.24 2.41 -9.42
C MET A 58 -2.56 3.19 -10.55
N ILE A 59 -3.15 3.09 -11.74
CA ILE A 59 -2.74 3.81 -12.95
C ILE A 59 -3.85 4.75 -13.41
N TYR A 60 -3.48 5.80 -14.14
CA TYR A 60 -4.44 6.58 -14.92
C TYR A 60 -4.80 5.86 -16.22
N VAL A 61 -6.08 5.87 -16.59
CA VAL A 61 -6.58 5.26 -17.84
C VAL A 61 -6.95 6.27 -18.92
N ASP A 62 -6.95 7.56 -18.57
CA ASP A 62 -7.21 8.67 -19.47
C ASP A 62 -6.04 9.66 -19.48
N ASP A 63 -5.92 10.40 -20.59
CA ASP A 63 -4.86 11.41 -20.75
C ASP A 63 -5.04 12.59 -19.78
N GLU A 64 -6.28 12.84 -19.36
CA GLU A 64 -6.66 13.90 -18.41
C GLU A 64 -6.33 13.56 -16.96
N ARG A 65 -5.92 12.32 -16.66
CA ARG A 65 -5.58 11.82 -15.33
C ARG A 65 -6.71 11.97 -14.31
N ARG A 66 -7.94 11.64 -14.72
CA ARG A 66 -9.15 11.73 -13.89
C ARG A 66 -9.67 10.37 -13.48
N VAL A 67 -9.52 9.37 -14.33
CA VAL A 67 -9.98 8.01 -14.06
C VAL A 67 -8.80 7.11 -13.71
N VAL A 68 -8.96 6.32 -12.66
CA VAL A 68 -7.94 5.40 -12.17
C VAL A 68 -8.46 3.97 -12.07
N ARG A 69 -7.56 3.00 -12.25
CA ARG A 69 -7.83 1.57 -12.00
C ARG A 69 -6.58 0.86 -11.50
N HIS A 70 -6.76 -0.32 -10.91
CA HIS A 70 -5.68 -1.22 -10.55
C HIS A 70 -5.03 -1.85 -11.80
N GLY A 71 -3.68 -1.82 -11.84
CA GLY A 71 -2.83 -2.48 -12.83
C GLY A 71 -2.98 -2.01 -14.27
N GLY A 72 -2.10 -2.50 -15.15
CA GLY A 72 -2.08 -2.22 -16.60
C GLY A 72 -0.94 -1.31 -17.04
N ASP A 73 -1.00 -0.83 -18.29
CA ASP A 73 0.14 -0.17 -18.95
C ASP A 73 0.13 1.38 -18.86
N GLY A 74 -0.78 1.95 -18.08
CA GLY A 74 -0.89 3.39 -17.89
C GLY A 74 0.15 3.96 -16.90
N PRO A 75 0.30 5.29 -16.84
CA PRO A 75 1.19 5.90 -15.87
C PRO A 75 0.64 5.72 -14.45
N TYR A 76 1.48 5.27 -13.53
CA TYR A 76 1.10 5.14 -12.13
C TYR A 76 0.71 6.47 -11.48
N VAL A 77 -0.32 6.43 -10.64
CA VAL A 77 -0.78 7.55 -9.80
C VAL A 77 0.31 7.96 -8.81
N HIS A 78 1.02 6.97 -8.25
CA HIS A 78 2.06 7.20 -7.25
C HIS A 78 3.46 7.07 -7.85
N ALA A 79 4.26 8.13 -7.81
CA ALA A 79 5.67 8.04 -8.15
C ALA A 79 6.44 7.20 -7.11
N SER A 80 7.49 6.48 -7.52
CA SER A 80 8.28 5.65 -6.59
C SER A 80 8.90 6.46 -5.44
N ALA A 81 9.29 7.72 -5.69
CA ALA A 81 9.76 8.62 -4.64
C ALA A 81 8.66 8.95 -3.61
N SER A 82 7.42 9.12 -4.06
CA SER A 82 6.27 9.36 -3.18
C SER A 82 5.96 8.13 -2.33
N ILE A 83 6.10 6.91 -2.87
CA ILE A 83 5.94 5.65 -2.13
C ILE A 83 6.97 5.57 -0.99
N ALA A 84 8.25 5.86 -1.27
CA ALA A 84 9.31 5.85 -0.27
C ALA A 84 9.13 6.94 0.81
N ALA A 85 8.73 8.15 0.41
CA ALA A 85 8.44 9.23 1.34
C ALA A 85 7.25 8.90 2.26
N ALA A 86 6.17 8.35 1.70
CA ALA A 86 5.02 7.90 2.48
C ALA A 86 5.38 6.80 3.48
N PHE A 87 6.28 5.89 3.13
CA PHE A 87 6.78 4.88 4.07
C PHE A 87 7.56 5.50 5.23
N GLY A 88 8.42 6.47 4.96
CA GLY A 88 9.12 7.23 6.00
C GLY A 88 8.17 7.91 6.97
N GLN A 89 7.12 8.55 6.45
CA GLN A 89 6.08 9.19 7.26
C GLN A 89 5.27 8.18 8.07
N TRP A 90 4.89 7.05 7.47
CA TRP A 90 4.17 5.98 8.16
C TRP A 90 4.99 5.42 9.32
N LYS A 91 6.27 5.09 9.11
CA LYS A 91 7.19 4.65 10.18
C LYS A 91 7.32 5.69 11.30
N ALA A 92 7.38 6.97 10.95
CA ALA A 92 7.42 8.04 11.94
C ALA A 92 6.14 8.09 12.78
N LYS A 93 4.97 7.93 12.16
CA LYS A 93 3.67 7.89 12.86
C LYS A 93 3.53 6.68 13.77
N CYS A 94 4.01 5.50 13.37
CA CYS A 94 3.98 4.30 14.22
C CYS A 94 4.67 4.51 15.57
N ARG A 95 5.73 5.33 15.64
CA ARG A 95 6.41 5.66 16.90
C ARG A 95 5.58 6.52 17.86
N HIS A 96 4.57 7.22 17.35
CA HIS A 96 3.72 8.12 18.14
C HIS A 96 2.34 7.53 18.44
N MET A 97 2.01 6.37 17.87
CA MET A 97 0.75 5.66 18.10
C MET A 97 1.06 4.24 18.61
N PRO A 98 1.05 4.00 19.92
CA PRO A 98 1.21 2.64 20.44
C PRO A 98 0.10 1.73 19.90
N SER A 99 0.43 0.45 19.72
CA SER A 99 -0.47 -0.60 19.23
C SER A 99 -1.57 -0.92 20.24
#